data_AF-A0A842MZY3-F1
#
_entry.id   AF-A0A842MZY3-F1
#
_cell.length_a   1.000
_cell.length_b   1.000
_cell.length_c   1.000
_cell.angle_alpha   90.00
_cell.angle_beta   90.00
_cell.angle_gamma   90.00
#
_symmetry.space_group_name_H-M   'P 1'
#
loop_
_entity.id
_entity.type
_entity.pdbx_description
1 polymer ?
#
loop_
_entity_poly.entity_id
_entity_poly.type
_entity_poly.pdbx_seq_one_letter_code
_entity_poly.pdbx_strand_id
1 'polypeptide(L)'
;MVKKDSDYKKPQNPKSFGAFLKKRAPIYLGLIGLFFLFAYPALTEKDLNSILDDSFEGNERIAVDMIRFYSGSNDSGITILEVIEERINEKYDGQKIFDDEETWAEFVVENIENRNEGFTHEVVFLFNAENNQSMMYGWYVNIENGEISPIDSTSKNIQQRVDYSD
;
A
#
# COMPACT_ATOMS: atom_id res chain seq x y z
N MET A 1 -36.34 48.17 -48.96
CA MET A 1 -35.48 46.96 -49.04
C MET A 1 -34.23 47.22 -48.21
N VAL A 2 -34.10 46.57 -47.06
CA VAL A 2 -32.98 46.76 -46.12
C VAL A 2 -31.80 45.91 -46.59
N LYS A 3 -30.64 46.55 -46.83
CA LYS A 3 -29.38 45.86 -47.13
C LYS A 3 -28.88 45.18 -45.86
N LYS A 4 -28.54 43.89 -45.95
CA LYS A 4 -28.08 43.07 -44.84
C LYS A 4 -26.56 43.12 -44.79
N ASP A 5 -26.00 43.76 -43.77
CA ASP A 5 -24.56 43.77 -43.50
C ASP A 5 -24.08 42.34 -43.22
N SER A 6 -23.03 41.92 -43.93
CA SER A 6 -22.47 40.57 -43.90
C SER A 6 -21.16 40.49 -43.11
N ASP A 7 -21.08 41.15 -41.95
CA ASP A 7 -19.89 41.12 -41.09
C ASP A 7 -20.09 40.22 -39.86
N TYR A 8 -20.67 39.03 -40.08
CA TYR A 8 -20.74 38.00 -39.05
C TYR A 8 -19.41 37.24 -39.00
N LYS A 9 -18.45 37.75 -38.22
CA LYS A 9 -17.28 36.97 -37.82
C LYS A 9 -17.75 35.72 -37.07
N LYS A 10 -17.59 34.56 -37.70
CA LYS A 10 -17.86 33.23 -37.12
C LYS A 10 -17.16 33.14 -35.76
N PRO A 11 -17.84 32.71 -34.68
CA PRO A 11 -17.19 32.55 -33.38
C PRO A 11 -16.01 31.58 -33.54
N GLN A 12 -14.82 32.01 -33.11
CA GLN A 12 -13.63 31.17 -33.05
C GLN A 12 -13.98 29.97 -32.17
N ASN A 13 -14.09 28.80 -32.78
CA ASN A 13 -14.29 27.52 -32.10
C ASN A 13 -13.25 27.44 -30.96
N PRO A 14 -13.61 27.10 -29.69
CA PRO A 14 -12.63 26.95 -28.63
C PRO A 14 -11.57 25.96 -29.13
N LYS A 15 -10.30 26.39 -29.13
CA LYS A 15 -9.17 25.62 -29.65
C LYS A 15 -9.23 24.22 -29.04
N SER A 16 -9.63 23.22 -29.82
CA SER A 16 -9.89 21.89 -29.30
C SER A 16 -8.61 21.30 -28.74
N PHE A 17 -8.71 20.59 -27.61
CA PHE A 17 -7.57 19.89 -27.00
C PHE A 17 -6.84 18.99 -28.01
N GLY A 18 -7.56 18.36 -28.95
CA GLY A 18 -6.98 17.58 -30.03
C GLY A 18 -6.10 18.40 -31.00
N ALA A 19 -6.48 19.64 -31.31
CA ALA A 19 -5.65 20.53 -32.13
C ALA A 19 -4.39 21.01 -31.38
N PHE A 20 -4.50 21.15 -30.05
CA PHE A 20 -3.37 21.46 -29.17
C PHE A 20 -2.38 20.29 -29.05
N LEU A 21 -2.88 19.08 -28.81
CA LEU A 21 -2.11 17.84 -28.76
C LEU A 21 -1.39 17.59 -30.08
N LYS A 22 -2.07 17.74 -31.23
CA LYS A 22 -1.47 17.53 -32.55
C LYS A 22 -0.36 18.53 -32.88
N LYS A 23 -0.46 19.77 -32.40
CA LYS A 23 0.52 20.83 -32.66
C LYS A 23 1.86 20.62 -31.94
N ARG A 24 1.85 19.93 -30.80
CA ARG A 24 3.04 19.62 -30.00
C ARG A 24 3.22 18.11 -29.82
N ALA A 25 2.59 17.32 -30.69
CA ALA A 25 2.62 15.86 -30.62
C ALA A 25 4.03 15.28 -30.47
N PRO A 26 5.08 15.81 -31.12
CA PRO A 26 6.44 15.32 -30.90
C PRO A 26 6.97 15.55 -29.48
N ILE A 27 6.61 16.67 -28.85
CA ILE A 27 7.04 17.01 -27.48
C ILE A 27 6.31 16.13 -26.46
N TYR A 28 5.00 15.94 -26.63
CA TYR A 28 4.24 15.05 -25.75
C TYR A 28 4.69 13.60 -25.89
N LEU A 29 4.98 13.14 -27.11
CA LEU A 29 5.51 11.80 -27.34
C LEU A 29 6.88 11.62 -26.66
N GLY A 30 7.74 12.66 -26.70
CA GLY A 30 9.02 12.67 -25.97
C GLY A 30 8.84 12.60 -24.45
N LEU A 31 7.90 13.38 -23.89
CA LEU A 31 7.60 13.35 -22.44
C LEU A 31 7.00 12.00 -22.00
N ILE A 32 6.12 11.41 -22.81
CA ILE A 32 5.57 10.08 -22.55
C ILE A 32 6.68 9.03 -22.59
N GLY A 33 7.59 9.10 -23.57
CA GLY A 33 8.75 8.23 -23.63
C GLY A 33 9.66 8.37 -22.41
N LEU A 34 9.91 9.59 -21.95
CA LEU A 34 10.68 9.86 -20.73
C LEU A 34 9.99 9.30 -19.49
N PHE A 35 8.66 9.44 -19.38
CA PHE A 35 7.88 8.87 -18.31
C PHE A 35 8.03 7.34 -18.26
N PHE A 36 7.89 6.65 -19.39
CA PHE A 36 8.04 5.19 -19.43
C PHE A 36 9.45 4.68 -19.13
N LEU A 37 10.48 5.49 -19.39
CA LEU A 37 11.87 5.13 -19.10
C LEU A 37 12.26 5.34 -17.64
N PHE A 38 11.77 6.41 -16.99
CA PHE A 38 12.25 6.81 -15.67
C PHE A 38 11.20 6.72 -14.57
N ALA A 39 9.96 7.14 -14.85
CA ALA A 39 8.91 7.18 -13.83
C ALA A 39 8.15 5.85 -13.75
N TYR A 40 7.84 5.24 -14.89
CA TYR A 40 7.05 4.01 -14.94
C TYR A 40 7.69 2.86 -14.17
N PRO A 41 9.01 2.57 -14.28
CA PRO A 41 9.61 1.47 -13.52
C PRO A 41 9.49 1.66 -12.00
N ALA A 42 9.63 2.90 -11.51
CA ALA A 42 9.49 3.21 -10.08
C ALA A 42 8.04 3.12 -9.59
N LEU A 43 7.05 3.33 -10.47
CA LEU A 43 5.63 3.20 -10.14
C LEU A 43 5.12 1.76 -10.21
N THR A 44 5.86 0.87 -10.89
CA THR A 44 5.54 -0.55 -11.02
C THR A 44 6.41 -1.45 -10.15
N GLU A 45 7.29 -0.86 -9.34
CA GLU A 45 8.08 -1.61 -8.38
C GLU A 45 7.13 -2.26 -7.37
N LYS A 46 7.26 -3.58 -7.20
CA LYS A 46 6.46 -4.33 -6.24
C LYS A 46 6.89 -3.97 -4.82
N ASP A 47 5.91 -3.84 -3.94
CA ASP A 47 6.09 -3.60 -2.51
C ASP A 47 5.56 -4.79 -1.70
N LEU A 48 5.68 -4.73 -0.37
CA LEU A 48 5.13 -5.77 0.50
C LEU A 48 3.62 -5.95 0.28
N ASN A 49 2.90 -4.85 0.10
CA ASN A 49 1.46 -4.88 -0.08
C ASN A 49 1.02 -5.62 -1.35
N SER A 50 1.86 -5.63 -2.39
CA SER A 50 1.61 -6.27 -3.68
C SER A 50 1.68 -7.80 -3.65
N ILE A 51 2.37 -8.38 -2.65
CA ILE A 51 2.53 -9.84 -2.50
C ILE A 51 1.62 -10.44 -1.43
N LEU A 52 0.89 -9.60 -0.69
CA LEU A 52 -0.03 -10.04 0.34
C LEU A 52 -1.34 -10.57 -0.25
N ASP A 53 -1.81 -11.68 0.30
CA ASP A 53 -3.16 -12.17 0.03
C ASP A 53 -4.22 -11.32 0.75
N ASP A 54 -5.35 -11.10 0.08
CA ASP A 54 -6.50 -10.35 0.58
C ASP A 54 -7.78 -11.21 0.56
N SER A 55 -7.61 -12.54 0.59
CA SER A 55 -8.69 -13.53 0.51
C SER A 55 -9.50 -13.73 1.80
N PHE A 56 -9.14 -13.04 2.90
CA PHE A 56 -9.83 -13.16 4.18
C PHE A 56 -11.29 -12.71 4.10
N GLU A 57 -12.16 -13.37 4.86
CA GLU A 57 -13.59 -13.01 4.95
C GLU A 57 -14.04 -12.85 6.41
N GLY A 58 -15.15 -12.12 6.61
CA GLY A 58 -15.80 -11.99 7.92
C GLY A 58 -14.87 -11.47 9.02
N ASN A 59 -14.84 -12.18 10.15
CA ASN A 59 -14.08 -11.79 11.33
C ASN A 59 -12.56 -11.88 11.13
N GLU A 60 -12.10 -12.80 10.28
CA GLU A 60 -10.67 -12.94 9.97
C GLU A 60 -10.18 -11.69 9.23
N ARG A 61 -10.96 -11.19 8.27
CA ARG A 61 -10.64 -9.93 7.57
C ARG A 61 -10.57 -8.75 8.53
N ILE A 62 -11.52 -8.66 9.47
CA ILE A 62 -11.50 -7.61 10.49
C ILE A 62 -10.22 -7.69 11.34
N ALA A 63 -9.82 -8.90 11.76
CA ALA A 63 -8.63 -9.08 12.57
C ALA A 63 -7.34 -8.71 11.80
N VAL A 64 -7.22 -9.10 10.53
CA VAL A 64 -6.08 -8.73 9.67
C VAL A 64 -6.05 -7.23 9.42
N ASP A 65 -7.19 -6.63 9.07
CA ASP A 65 -7.29 -5.18 8.82
C ASP A 65 -6.89 -4.37 10.07
N MET A 66 -7.27 -4.83 11.27
CA MET A 66 -6.86 -4.20 12.52
C MET A 66 -5.35 -4.18 12.70
N ILE A 67 -4.62 -5.22 12.31
CA ILE A 67 -3.16 -5.23 12.35
C ILE A 67 -2.57 -4.41 11.20
N ARG A 68 -3.02 -4.67 9.97
CA ARG A 68 -2.50 -4.04 8.75
C ARG A 68 -2.55 -2.52 8.82
N PHE A 69 -3.64 -1.96 9.32
CA PHE A 69 -3.88 -0.51 9.35
C PHE A 69 -3.68 0.14 10.72
N TYR A 70 -3.20 -0.60 11.73
CA TYR A 70 -2.88 0.01 13.02
C TYR A 70 -1.78 1.06 12.86
N SER A 71 -2.09 2.30 13.21
CA SER A 71 -1.20 3.47 13.09
C SER A 71 -0.98 4.19 14.44
N GLY A 72 -1.13 3.45 15.54
CA GLY A 72 -0.97 3.97 16.89
C GLY A 72 -2.22 4.70 17.40
N SER A 73 -2.12 5.30 18.60
CA SER A 73 -3.28 5.94 19.26
C SER A 73 -3.77 7.24 18.58
N ASN A 74 -3.00 7.80 17.66
CA ASN A 74 -3.28 9.09 17.02
C ASN A 74 -3.86 8.96 15.59
N ASP A 75 -4.01 7.74 15.05
CA ASP A 75 -4.55 7.43 13.71
C ASP A 75 -3.91 8.22 12.54
N SER A 76 -2.71 8.78 12.74
CA SER A 76 -2.01 9.62 11.76
C SER A 76 -0.56 9.24 11.53
N GLY A 77 -0.09 8.19 12.22
CA GLY A 77 1.29 7.72 12.16
C GLY A 77 1.54 6.68 11.09
N ILE A 78 2.78 6.16 11.06
CA ILE A 78 3.17 5.00 10.25
C ILE A 78 2.40 3.76 10.71
N THR A 79 1.96 2.93 9.77
CA THR A 79 1.23 1.69 10.07
C THR A 79 2.16 0.54 10.45
N ILE A 80 1.63 -0.51 11.10
CA ILE A 80 2.38 -1.76 11.33
C ILE A 80 2.92 -2.32 10.02
N LEU A 81 2.11 -2.34 8.95
CA LEU A 81 2.54 -2.90 7.66
C LEU A 81 3.72 -2.11 7.08
N GLU A 82 3.67 -0.77 7.13
CA GLU A 82 4.76 0.08 6.68
C GLU A 82 6.03 -0.10 7.53
N VAL A 83 5.91 -0.22 8.86
CA VAL A 83 7.07 -0.51 9.72
C VAL A 83 7.68 -1.88 9.41
N ILE A 84 6.87 -2.90 9.13
CA ILE A 84 7.35 -4.22 8.71
C ILE A 84 8.07 -4.11 7.36
N GLU A 85 7.49 -3.38 6.40
CA GLU A 85 8.12 -3.14 5.10
C GLU A 85 9.46 -2.41 5.24
N GLU A 86 9.55 -1.37 6.08
CA GLU A 86 10.82 -0.70 6.40
C GLU A 86 11.85 -1.69 6.95
N ARG A 87 11.45 -2.57 7.88
CA ARG A 87 12.35 -3.59 8.44
C ARG A 87 12.84 -4.59 7.40
N ILE A 88 11.97 -4.99 6.48
CA ILE A 88 12.32 -5.87 5.37
C ILE A 88 13.32 -5.16 4.46
N ASN A 89 13.01 -3.94 4.02
CA ASN A 89 13.87 -3.15 3.15
C ASN A 89 15.23 -2.81 3.80
N GLU A 90 15.26 -2.50 5.10
CA GLU A 90 16.49 -2.29 5.88
C GLU A 90 17.38 -3.55 5.86
N LYS A 91 16.78 -4.74 5.96
CA LYS A 91 17.51 -6.01 6.02
C LYS A 91 18.02 -6.46 4.64
N TYR A 92 17.25 -6.20 3.59
CA TYR A 92 17.57 -6.56 2.21
C TYR A 92 18.01 -5.36 1.38
N ASP A 93 18.67 -4.37 2.01
CA ASP A 93 19.07 -3.13 1.36
C ASP A 93 19.82 -3.38 0.03
N GLY A 94 19.39 -2.67 -1.01
CA GLY A 94 19.91 -2.82 -2.38
C GLY A 94 19.44 -4.06 -3.15
N GLN A 95 18.52 -4.88 -2.61
CA GLN A 95 17.95 -6.04 -3.30
C GLN A 95 16.47 -5.81 -3.65
N LYS A 96 16.06 -6.22 -4.85
CA LYS A 96 14.66 -6.13 -5.32
C LYS A 96 13.87 -7.38 -4.94
N ILE A 97 13.78 -7.66 -3.64
CA ILE A 97 13.23 -8.93 -3.13
C ILE A 97 11.76 -9.16 -3.49
N PHE A 98 10.94 -8.12 -3.61
CA PHE A 98 9.52 -8.24 -4.00
C PHE A 98 9.32 -8.59 -5.48
N ASP A 99 10.34 -8.39 -6.33
CA ASP A 99 10.31 -8.80 -7.73
C ASP A 99 10.57 -10.30 -7.91
N ASP A 100 11.11 -10.96 -6.88
CA ASP A 100 11.41 -12.39 -6.87
C ASP A 100 10.13 -13.24 -6.74
N GLU A 101 10.04 -14.33 -7.51
CA GLU A 101 8.90 -15.26 -7.48
C GLU A 101 8.90 -16.16 -6.25
N GLU A 102 10.05 -16.35 -5.60
CA GLU A 102 10.19 -17.13 -4.37
C GLU A 102 9.91 -16.32 -3.10
N THR A 103 9.87 -14.98 -3.21
CA THR A 103 9.50 -14.11 -2.10
C THR A 103 8.00 -14.13 -1.89
N TRP A 104 7.58 -14.39 -0.66
CA TRP A 104 6.18 -14.38 -0.27
C TRP A 104 5.98 -13.81 1.13
N ALA A 105 4.78 -13.29 1.35
CA ALA A 105 4.31 -12.83 2.63
C ALA A 105 2.86 -13.28 2.82
N GLU A 106 2.50 -13.69 4.02
CA GLU A 106 1.13 -14.06 4.33
C GLU A 106 0.76 -13.65 5.75
N PHE A 107 -0.54 -13.37 5.94
CA PHE A 107 -1.12 -13.34 7.27
C PHE A 107 -1.75 -14.70 7.56
N VAL A 108 -1.58 -15.19 8.78
CA VAL A 108 -2.25 -16.37 9.30
C VAL A 108 -3.13 -15.92 10.45
N VAL A 109 -4.40 -16.27 10.40
CA VAL A 109 -5.38 -15.91 11.43
C VAL A 109 -5.86 -17.18 12.10
N GLU A 110 -5.79 -17.21 13.42
CA GLU A 110 -6.35 -18.28 14.23
C GLU A 110 -7.39 -17.71 15.19
N ASN A 111 -8.54 -18.39 15.31
CA ASN A 111 -9.51 -18.06 16.35
C ASN A 111 -9.03 -18.64 17.68
N ILE A 112 -8.90 -17.79 18.69
CA ILE A 112 -8.44 -18.19 20.02
C ILE A 112 -9.57 -18.03 21.03
N GLU A 113 -9.79 -19.05 21.85
CA GLU A 113 -10.77 -19.01 22.93
C GLU A 113 -10.25 -18.29 24.18
N ASN A 114 -9.24 -17.41 24.07
CA ASN A 114 -8.63 -16.72 25.20
C ASN A 114 -9.48 -15.53 25.71
N ARG A 115 -10.75 -15.84 26.03
CA ARG A 115 -11.76 -14.89 26.50
C ARG A 115 -11.41 -14.22 27.83
N ASN A 116 -10.45 -14.75 28.58
CA ASN A 116 -10.07 -14.22 29.89
C ASN A 116 -9.43 -12.82 29.78
N GLU A 117 -8.78 -12.53 28.65
CA GLU A 117 -8.18 -11.22 28.35
C GLU A 117 -8.97 -10.45 27.28
N GLY A 118 -10.10 -11.00 26.82
CA GLY A 118 -10.97 -10.37 25.81
C GLY A 118 -10.53 -10.56 24.36
N PHE A 119 -9.31 -11.06 24.10
CA PHE A 119 -8.84 -11.34 22.74
C PHE A 119 -9.57 -12.56 22.13
N THR A 120 -9.79 -12.49 20.82
CA THR A 120 -10.61 -13.46 20.08
C THR A 120 -9.87 -14.09 18.91
N HIS A 121 -8.84 -13.41 18.39
CA HIS A 121 -8.05 -13.88 17.25
C HIS A 121 -6.57 -13.68 17.55
N GLU A 122 -5.74 -14.56 16.98
CA GLU A 122 -4.31 -14.40 16.84
C GLU A 122 -4.02 -14.16 15.36
N VAL A 123 -3.26 -13.12 15.06
CA VAL A 123 -2.86 -12.75 13.70
C VAL A 123 -1.34 -12.78 13.64
N VAL A 124 -0.79 -13.64 12.78
CA VAL A 124 0.64 -13.79 12.57
C VAL A 124 0.98 -13.42 11.14
N PHE A 125 1.86 -12.44 10.97
CA PHE A 125 2.50 -12.12 9.71
C PHE A 125 3.75 -12.97 9.53
N LEU A 126 3.86 -13.62 8.38
CA LEU A 126 5.01 -14.40 7.95
C LEU A 126 5.59 -13.80 6.68
N PHE A 127 6.90 -13.69 6.62
CA PHE A 127 7.63 -13.25 5.43
C PHE A 127 8.82 -14.17 5.15
N ASN A 128 9.04 -14.48 3.88
CA ASN A 128 10.18 -15.25 3.42
C ASN A 128 10.72 -14.67 2.10
N ALA A 129 12.04 -14.65 1.97
CA ALA A 129 12.75 -14.33 0.74
C ALA A 129 13.90 -15.32 0.55
N GLU A 130 14.33 -15.53 -0.70
CA GLU A 130 15.44 -16.42 -1.08
C GLU A 130 16.64 -16.16 -0.14
N ASN A 131 17.18 -17.23 0.47
CA ASN A 131 18.14 -17.29 1.60
C ASN A 131 17.59 -17.71 2.99
N ASN A 132 16.35 -18.22 3.10
CA ASN A 132 15.79 -18.86 4.32
C ASN A 132 15.77 -17.97 5.59
N GLN A 133 15.82 -16.64 5.43
CA GLN A 133 15.71 -15.74 6.56
C GLN A 133 14.26 -15.28 6.73
N SER A 134 13.45 -16.11 7.38
CA SER A 134 12.07 -15.77 7.66
C SER A 134 11.96 -14.64 8.70
N MET A 135 10.91 -13.84 8.57
CA MET A 135 10.45 -12.93 9.62
C MET A 135 9.06 -13.36 10.05
N MET A 136 8.79 -13.19 11.34
CA MET A 136 7.52 -13.53 11.93
C MET A 136 7.19 -12.46 12.96
N TYR A 137 5.97 -11.94 12.89
CA TYR A 137 5.42 -11.00 13.84
C TYR A 137 3.99 -11.40 14.13
N GLY A 138 3.53 -11.28 15.38
CA GLY A 138 2.16 -11.68 15.72
C GLY A 138 1.53 -10.85 16.82
N TRP A 139 0.21 -10.81 16.78
CA TRP A 139 -0.62 -10.05 17.69
C TRP A 139 -1.88 -10.83 18.07
N TYR A 140 -2.28 -10.69 19.33
CA TYR A 140 -3.63 -10.97 19.77
C TYR A 140 -4.52 -9.79 19.42
N VAL A 141 -5.71 -10.09 18.88
CA VAL A 141 -6.69 -9.09 18.40
C VAL A 141 -8.03 -9.33 19.06
N ASN A 142 -8.60 -8.24 19.58
CA ASN A 142 -9.97 -8.18 20.05
C ASN A 142 -10.80 -7.41 19.02
N ILE A 143 -11.55 -8.16 18.20
CA ILE A 143 -12.36 -7.58 17.13
C ILE A 143 -13.55 -6.76 17.64
N GLU A 144 -13.92 -6.87 18.93
CA GLU A 144 -15.06 -6.15 19.50
C GLU A 144 -14.68 -4.73 19.93
N ASN A 145 -13.48 -4.54 20.50
CA ASN A 145 -13.03 -3.24 21.01
C ASN A 145 -11.87 -2.62 20.20
N GLY A 146 -11.28 -3.35 19.24
CA GLY A 146 -10.16 -2.89 18.42
C GLY A 146 -8.79 -2.94 19.10
N GLU A 147 -8.68 -3.59 20.26
CA GLU A 147 -7.43 -3.72 21.01
C GLU A 147 -6.53 -4.79 20.39
N ILE A 148 -5.23 -4.48 20.31
CA ILE A 148 -4.21 -5.40 19.84
C ILE A 148 -3.08 -5.51 20.87
N SER A 149 -2.52 -6.71 21.03
CA SER A 149 -1.40 -6.97 21.94
C SER A 149 -0.36 -7.84 21.25
N PRO A 150 0.94 -7.50 21.31
CA PRO A 150 1.98 -8.28 20.65
C PRO A 150 2.20 -9.63 21.35
N ILE A 151 2.37 -10.71 20.58
CA ILE A 151 2.60 -12.06 21.14
C ILE A 151 4.04 -12.27 21.62
N ASP A 152 4.99 -11.51 21.07
CA ASP A 152 6.40 -11.62 21.38
C ASP A 152 7.12 -10.25 21.43
N SER A 153 8.39 -10.28 21.83
CA SER A 153 9.21 -9.06 21.94
C SER A 153 9.49 -8.41 20.58
N THR A 154 9.54 -9.18 19.50
CA THR A 154 9.83 -8.68 18.15
C THR A 154 8.65 -7.85 17.64
N SER A 155 7.44 -8.39 17.77
CA SER A 155 6.16 -7.76 17.43
C SER A 155 5.90 -6.55 18.31
N LYS A 156 6.26 -6.64 19.59
CA LYS A 156 6.23 -5.50 20.51
C LYS A 156 7.11 -4.35 20.02
N ASN A 157 8.30 -4.62 19.52
CA ASN A 157 9.17 -3.57 18.98
C ASN A 157 8.60 -2.93 17.72
N ILE A 158 7.88 -3.68 16.88
CA ILE A 158 7.14 -3.13 15.72
C ILE A 158 6.03 -2.21 16.20
N GLN A 159 5.16 -2.68 17.09
CA GLN A 159 4.05 -1.88 17.62
C GLN A 159 4.54 -0.63 18.36
N GLN A 160 5.62 -0.72 19.14
CA GLN A 160 6.23 0.46 19.77
C GLN A 160 6.76 1.47 18.75
N ARG A 161 7.38 1.01 17.66
CA ARG A 161 7.84 1.94 16.61
C ARG A 161 6.64 2.67 16.00
N VAL A 162 5.52 2.00 15.80
CA VAL A 162 4.25 2.63 15.37
C VAL A 162 3.75 3.63 16.41
N ASP A 163 3.61 3.22 17.67
CA ASP A 163 3.05 4.06 18.76
C ASP A 163 3.86 5.33 19.06
N TYR A 164 5.17 5.33 18.80
CA TYR A 164 6.07 6.46 19.07
C TYR A 164 6.55 7.19 17.81
N SER A 165 6.00 6.86 16.64
CA SER A 165 6.25 7.61 15.40
C SER A 165 5.25 8.77 15.30
N ASP A 166 5.46 9.80 16.13
CA ASP A 166 4.77 11.10 16.08
C ASP A 166 5.61 12.15 15.31
#